data_AF-A0A8T7K4G5-F1
#
_entry.id   AF-A0A8T7K4G5-F1
#
_cell.length_a   1.000
_cell.length_b   1.000
_cell.length_c   1.000
_cell.angle_alpha   90.00
_cell.angle_beta   90.00
_cell.angle_gamma   90.00
#
_symmetry.space_group_name_H-M   'P 1'
#
loop_
_entity.id
_entity.type
_entity.pdbx_description
1 polymer ?
#
loop_
_entity_poly.entity_id
_entity_poly.type
_entity_poly.pdbx_seq_one_letter_code
_entity_poly.pdbx_strand_id
1 'polypeptide(L)'
;MSKRRSRSSIPEETLERARRQAAAQTEESTPAAKPAPAKVEVAASPRARAGTAAARRSAAGSTARKRKEDEKLTPEMVADMLAHPTKEVSEAELEQQYGYVLRDLRSMGLLAASLMIALVVLAQILPR
;
A
#
# COMPACT_ATOMS: atom_id res chain seq x y z
N MET A 1 51.26 12.58 -8.52
CA MET A 1 50.34 12.75 -7.37
C MET A 1 49.77 14.17 -7.38
N SER A 2 48.46 14.36 -7.46
CA SER A 2 47.84 15.66 -7.19
C SER A 2 46.43 15.46 -6.61
N LYS A 3 46.24 15.88 -5.36
CA LYS A 3 44.99 15.75 -4.59
C LYS A 3 44.11 16.98 -4.87
N ARG A 4 43.03 16.84 -5.67
CA ARG A 4 42.00 17.88 -5.78
C ARG A 4 40.99 17.73 -4.64
N ARG A 5 41.06 18.64 -3.66
CA ARG A 5 40.02 18.82 -2.64
C ARG A 5 38.86 19.60 -3.27
N SER A 6 37.76 18.91 -3.54
CA SER A 6 36.46 19.54 -3.87
C SER A 6 35.85 20.07 -2.57
N ARG A 7 35.71 21.39 -2.46
CA ARG A 7 34.83 22.03 -1.47
C ARG A 7 33.49 22.25 -2.15
N SER A 8 32.49 21.43 -1.81
CA SER A 8 31.11 21.64 -2.25
C SER A 8 30.54 22.89 -1.59
N SER A 9 30.33 23.95 -2.36
CA SER A 9 29.57 25.13 -1.95
C SER A 9 28.09 24.79 -2.01
N ILE A 10 27.53 24.29 -0.91
CA ILE A 10 26.09 24.22 -0.73
C ILE A 10 25.67 25.59 -0.14
N PRO A 11 24.68 26.29 -0.71
CA PRO A 11 24.22 27.56 -0.15
C PRO A 11 23.65 27.36 1.26
N GLU A 12 24.04 28.21 2.22
CA GLU A 12 23.57 28.16 3.62
C GLU A 12 22.04 28.18 3.73
N GLU A 13 21.34 28.91 2.85
CA GLU A 13 19.87 28.93 2.79
C GLU A 13 19.26 27.52 2.59
N THR A 14 19.94 26.66 1.84
CA THR A 14 19.49 25.28 1.59
C THR A 14 19.63 24.42 2.84
N LEU A 15 20.68 24.65 3.64
CA LEU A 15 20.91 23.95 4.89
C LEU A 15 19.91 24.40 5.97
N GLU A 16 19.60 25.70 6.01
CA GLU A 16 18.64 26.22 6.98
C GLU A 16 17.21 25.75 6.68
N ARG A 17 16.80 25.71 5.40
CA ARG A 17 15.50 25.15 4.99
C ARG A 17 15.39 23.66 5.31
N ALA A 18 16.46 22.89 5.12
CA ALA A 18 16.48 21.47 5.47
C ALA A 18 16.34 21.23 6.98
N ARG A 19 16.98 22.06 7.82
CA ARG A 19 16.83 21.99 9.30
C ARG A 19 15.40 22.29 9.75
N ARG A 20 14.74 23.29 9.15
CA ARG A 20 13.35 23.63 9.48
C ARG A 20 12.38 22.50 9.11
N GLN A 21 12.59 21.83 7.97
CA GLN A 21 11.75 20.71 7.56
C GLN A 21 11.93 19.48 8.46
N ALA A 22 13.16 19.18 8.90
CA ALA A 22 13.44 18.09 9.82
C ALA A 22 12.82 18.33 11.21
N ALA A 23 12.86 19.58 11.70
CA ALA A 23 12.22 19.94 12.97
C ALA A 23 10.69 19.84 12.89
N ALA A 24 10.08 20.33 11.81
CA ALA A 24 8.63 20.28 11.62
C ALA A 24 8.07 18.84 11.53
N GLN A 25 8.84 17.89 11.01
CA GLN A 25 8.43 16.47 10.95
C GLN A 25 8.45 15.75 12.30
N THR A 26 9.08 16.32 13.34
CA THR A 26 9.21 15.66 14.65
C THR A 26 8.03 15.98 15.59
N GLU A 27 7.26 17.04 15.34
CA GLU A 27 6.20 17.49 16.27
C GLU A 27 4.77 17.02 15.92
N GLU A 28 4.54 16.36 14.78
CA GLU A 28 3.18 16.01 14.32
C GLU A 28 2.72 14.56 14.57
N SER A 29 3.44 13.80 15.41
CA SER A 29 3.03 12.45 15.82
C SER A 29 2.64 12.38 17.30
N THR A 30 1.54 13.04 17.66
CA THR A 30 0.77 12.68 18.86
C THR A 30 -0.65 12.32 18.45
N PRO A 31 -1.00 11.04 18.25
CA PRO A 31 -2.39 10.65 18.16
C PRO A 31 -2.97 10.54 19.57
N ALA A 32 -3.90 11.46 19.85
CA ALA A 32 -4.76 11.49 21.02
C ALA A 32 -5.54 10.17 21.19
N ALA A 33 -5.59 9.69 22.43
CA ALA A 33 -6.40 8.58 22.87
C ALA A 33 -7.91 8.92 22.88
N LYS A 34 -8.75 8.00 22.37
CA LYS A 34 -10.17 7.81 22.72
C LYS A 34 -10.58 6.33 22.53
N PRO A 35 -11.65 5.85 23.18
CA PRO A 35 -11.59 4.64 24.02
C PRO A 35 -12.11 3.34 23.36
N ALA A 36 -11.88 2.24 24.09
CA ALA A 36 -12.10 0.82 23.79
C ALA A 36 -13.48 0.42 23.19
N PRO A 37 -13.57 -0.80 22.62
CA PRO A 37 -14.10 -1.86 23.48
C PRO A 37 -13.36 -3.21 23.40
N ALA A 38 -13.29 -3.83 24.58
CA ALA A 38 -13.12 -5.23 24.93
C ALA A 38 -12.90 -6.26 23.79
N LYS A 39 -11.78 -6.98 23.88
CA LYS A 39 -11.72 -8.38 23.44
C LYS A 39 -10.71 -9.20 24.25
N VAL A 40 -11.29 -10.03 25.12
CA VAL A 40 -10.97 -11.44 25.37
C VAL A 40 -9.54 -11.76 25.82
N GLU A 41 -9.46 -12.00 27.12
CA GLU A 41 -8.52 -12.86 27.83
C GLU A 41 -8.51 -14.28 27.23
N VAL A 42 -7.38 -14.68 26.63
CA VAL A 42 -6.93 -16.08 26.63
C VAL A 42 -5.42 -16.10 26.81
N ALA A 43 -5.00 -16.83 27.84
CA ALA A 43 -3.64 -17.10 28.25
C ALA A 43 -2.78 -17.77 27.16
N ALA A 44 -1.52 -17.33 27.04
CA ALA A 44 -0.35 -18.21 26.94
C ALA A 44 0.94 -17.38 26.92
N SER A 45 1.74 -17.48 27.98
CA SER A 45 3.14 -17.07 27.98
C SER A 45 3.99 -18.21 27.41
N PRO A 46 5.00 -17.91 26.57
CA PRO A 46 6.34 -18.40 26.91
C PRO A 46 7.46 -17.36 26.72
N ARG A 47 8.06 -17.02 27.86
CA ARG A 47 9.48 -16.78 28.18
C ARG A 47 10.52 -16.65 27.02
N ALA A 48 11.11 -15.46 26.97
CA ALA A 48 12.53 -15.08 26.81
C ALA A 48 13.41 -15.69 25.69
N ARG A 49 14.05 -14.82 24.90
CA ARG A 49 15.52 -14.66 24.93
C ARG A 49 16.00 -13.37 24.27
N ALA A 50 16.85 -12.65 25.00
CA ALA A 50 17.70 -11.61 24.46
C ALA A 50 18.67 -12.18 23.42
N GLY A 51 18.78 -11.51 22.28
CA GLY A 51 19.79 -11.74 21.26
C GLY A 51 20.33 -10.40 20.79
N THR A 52 21.35 -9.91 21.48
CA THR A 52 22.28 -8.93 20.94
C THR A 52 23.11 -9.60 19.85
N ALA A 53 23.25 -8.91 18.70
CA ALA A 53 24.39 -8.93 17.77
C ALA A 53 23.95 -8.94 16.29
N ALA A 54 24.26 -7.81 15.65
CA ALA A 54 24.84 -7.74 14.32
C ALA A 54 24.16 -8.52 13.17
N ALA A 55 23.34 -7.81 12.40
CA ALA A 55 23.31 -7.99 10.95
C ALA A 55 23.24 -6.62 10.27
N ARG A 56 24.41 -5.96 10.24
CA ARG A 56 24.75 -4.99 9.20
C ARG A 56 24.56 -5.68 7.84
N ARG A 57 23.44 -5.44 7.16
CA ARG A 57 23.26 -5.72 5.73
C ARG A 57 22.56 -4.54 5.05
N SER A 58 23.19 -3.38 5.18
CA SER A 58 23.06 -2.28 4.23
C SER A 58 24.02 -2.54 3.06
N ALA A 59 23.55 -3.15 1.98
CA ALA A 59 24.08 -3.04 0.60
C ALA A 59 23.52 -4.15 -0.30
N ALA A 60 22.32 -3.95 -0.82
CA ALA A 60 21.91 -4.52 -2.11
C ALA A 60 20.89 -3.55 -2.69
N GLY A 61 21.23 -2.97 -3.85
CA GLY A 61 20.60 -1.77 -4.37
C GLY A 61 19.11 -1.89 -4.61
N SER A 62 18.36 -0.87 -4.19
CA SER A 62 17.17 -0.47 -4.92
C SER A 62 17.48 0.86 -5.60
N THR A 63 17.63 0.78 -6.90
CA THR A 63 17.67 1.86 -7.89
C THR A 63 16.31 2.57 -7.93
N ALA A 64 15.78 3.03 -6.79
CA ALA A 64 14.53 3.76 -6.66
C ALA A 64 14.65 5.24 -7.11
N ARG A 65 15.64 5.57 -7.94
CA ARG A 65 15.87 6.90 -8.52
C ARG A 65 15.82 6.83 -10.05
N LYS A 66 14.68 6.45 -10.61
CA LYS A 66 14.39 6.63 -12.05
C LYS A 66 12.89 6.48 -12.37
N ARG A 67 12.02 7.16 -11.60
CA ARG A 67 10.60 7.33 -11.98
C ARG A 67 10.28 8.82 -12.05
N LYS A 68 10.85 9.48 -13.07
CA LYS A 68 10.49 10.81 -13.53
C LYS A 68 10.29 10.77 -15.05
N GLU A 69 9.50 9.82 -15.52
CA GLU A 69 9.07 9.77 -16.93
C GLU A 69 7.56 9.52 -16.94
N ASP A 70 6.83 10.55 -16.51
CA ASP A 70 5.45 10.82 -16.97
C ASP A 70 5.52 11.48 -18.36
N GLU A 71 6.28 10.89 -19.27
CA GLU A 71 6.37 11.33 -20.66
C GLU A 71 5.75 10.23 -21.53
N LYS A 72 4.47 10.46 -21.85
CA LYS A 72 3.62 9.73 -22.81
C LYS A 72 4.27 8.48 -23.40
N LEU A 73 3.81 7.31 -22.96
CA LEU A 73 4.14 5.99 -23.55
C LEU A 73 4.06 6.08 -25.08
N THR A 74 5.21 6.11 -25.73
CA THR A 74 5.26 6.14 -27.19
C THR A 74 4.73 4.81 -27.72
N PRO A 75 4.06 4.78 -28.89
CA PRO A 75 3.51 3.56 -29.44
C PRO A 75 4.57 2.47 -29.66
N GLU A 76 5.82 2.86 -29.95
CA GLU A 76 6.94 1.91 -30.05
C GLU A 76 7.32 1.29 -28.70
N MET A 77 7.29 2.08 -27.62
CA MET A 77 7.54 1.55 -26.27
C MET A 77 6.42 0.59 -25.83
N VAL A 78 5.16 0.85 -26.21
CA VAL A 78 4.05 -0.07 -25.95
C VAL A 78 4.22 -1.38 -26.74
N ALA A 79 4.60 -1.30 -28.02
CA ALA A 79 4.85 -2.48 -28.83
C ALA A 79 5.97 -3.36 -28.23
N ASP A 80 7.04 -2.74 -27.73
CA ASP A 80 8.16 -3.45 -27.12
C ASP A 80 7.78 -4.07 -25.76
N MET A 81 6.94 -3.39 -24.97
CA MET A 81 6.37 -3.93 -23.72
C MET A 81 5.39 -5.09 -23.95
N LEU A 82 4.63 -5.06 -25.04
CA LEU A 82 3.73 -6.16 -25.41
C LEU A 82 4.47 -7.35 -26.01
N ALA A 83 5.59 -7.11 -26.72
CA ALA A 83 6.45 -8.16 -27.25
C ALA A 83 7.22 -8.91 -26.15
N HIS A 84 7.47 -8.25 -25.01
CA HIS A 84 8.18 -8.82 -23.87
C HIS A 84 7.31 -8.73 -22.60
N PRO A 85 6.28 -9.59 -22.46
CA PRO A 85 5.42 -9.56 -21.29
C PRO A 85 6.24 -9.79 -20.02
N THR A 86 6.23 -8.81 -19.12
CA THR A 86 6.99 -8.87 -17.86
C THR A 86 6.34 -9.76 -16.81
N LYS A 87 5.08 -10.18 -17.04
CA LYS A 87 4.34 -11.10 -16.19
C LYS A 87 3.33 -11.89 -17.02
N GLU A 88 3.50 -13.21 -17.08
CA GLU A 88 2.44 -14.11 -17.51
C GLU A 88 1.55 -14.39 -16.30
N VAL A 89 0.26 -14.06 -16.40
CA VAL A 89 -0.71 -14.32 -15.33
C VAL A 89 -1.52 -15.54 -15.72
N SER A 90 -1.41 -16.60 -14.93
CA SER A 90 -2.26 -17.79 -15.12
C SER A 90 -3.69 -17.52 -14.68
N GLU A 91 -4.66 -18.24 -15.26
CA GLU A 91 -6.08 -18.13 -14.87
C GLU A 91 -6.28 -18.37 -13.36
N ALA A 92 -5.57 -19.35 -12.81
CA ALA A 92 -5.61 -19.65 -11.38
C ALA A 92 -5.16 -18.44 -10.51
N GLU A 93 -4.17 -17.67 -10.97
CA GLU A 93 -3.69 -16.49 -10.26
C GLU A 93 -4.68 -15.32 -10.36
N LEU A 94 -5.36 -15.17 -11.51
CA LEU A 94 -6.45 -14.20 -11.66
C LEU A 94 -7.63 -14.53 -10.75
N GLU A 95 -8.06 -15.79 -10.69
CA GLU A 95 -9.14 -16.21 -9.79
C GLU A 95 -8.77 -15.97 -8.32
N GLN A 96 -7.52 -16.21 -7.94
CA GLN A 96 -7.07 -15.99 -6.57
C GLN A 96 -7.07 -14.50 -6.19
N GLN A 97 -6.73 -13.60 -7.13
CA GLN A 97 -6.68 -12.16 -6.90
C GLN A 97 -8.04 -11.48 -7.01
N TYR A 98 -8.88 -11.91 -7.96
CA TYR A 98 -10.17 -11.26 -8.28
C TYR A 98 -11.39 -12.05 -7.80
N GLY A 99 -11.23 -13.26 -7.28
CA GLY A 99 -12.33 -14.09 -6.79
C GLY A 99 -13.14 -13.43 -5.68
N TYR A 100 -12.52 -12.56 -4.88
CA TYR A 100 -13.24 -11.79 -3.86
C TYR A 100 -14.26 -10.82 -4.49
N VAL A 101 -13.95 -10.21 -5.63
CA VAL A 101 -14.83 -9.26 -6.34
C VAL A 101 -16.06 -10.01 -6.85
N LEU A 102 -15.86 -11.17 -7.47
CA LEU A 102 -16.95 -12.03 -7.93
C LEU A 102 -17.84 -12.47 -6.77
N ARG A 103 -17.24 -12.80 -5.61
CA ARG A 103 -17.98 -13.18 -4.41
C ARG A 103 -18.82 -12.02 -3.86
N ASP A 104 -18.27 -10.80 -3.85
CA ASP A 104 -18.98 -9.61 -3.39
C ASP A 104 -20.16 -9.27 -4.31
N LEU A 105 -19.93 -9.25 -5.63
CA LEU A 105 -20.98 -9.03 -6.62
C LEU A 105 -22.10 -10.06 -6.51
N ARG A 106 -21.75 -11.33 -6.28
CA ARG A 106 -22.74 -12.40 -6.10
C ARG A 106 -23.56 -12.21 -4.82
N SER A 107 -22.91 -11.80 -3.73
CA SER A 107 -23.58 -11.48 -2.47
C SER A 107 -24.55 -10.30 -2.62
N MET A 108 -24.10 -9.20 -3.25
CA MET A 108 -24.94 -8.03 -3.53
C MET A 108 -26.12 -8.37 -4.44
N GLY A 109 -25.89 -9.20 -5.48
CA GLY A 109 -26.93 -9.66 -6.38
C GLY A 109 -28.00 -10.50 -5.66
N LEU A 110 -27.60 -11.40 -4.76
CA LEU A 110 -28.54 -12.22 -3.98
C LEU A 110 -29.38 -11.37 -3.03
N LEU A 111 -28.77 -10.39 -2.36
CA LEU A 111 -29.49 -9.45 -1.49
C LEU A 111 -30.48 -8.60 -2.28
N ALA A 112 -30.09 -8.07 -3.44
CA ALA A 112 -30.97 -7.30 -4.29
C ALA A 112 -32.17 -8.13 -4.76
N ALA A 113 -31.92 -9.37 -5.22
CA ALA A 113 -32.96 -10.28 -5.65
C ALA A 113 -33.94 -10.63 -4.51
N SER A 114 -33.42 -10.90 -3.31
CA SER A 114 -34.27 -11.23 -2.15
C SER A 114 -35.14 -10.05 -1.72
N LEU A 115 -34.60 -8.83 -1.70
CA LEU A 115 -35.36 -7.61 -1.44
C LEU A 115 -36.45 -7.39 -2.50
N MET A 116 -36.14 -7.60 -3.78
CA MET A 116 -37.11 -7.48 -4.87
C MET A 116 -38.30 -8.44 -4.66
N ILE A 117 -38.02 -9.71 -4.34
CA ILE A 117 -39.05 -10.71 -4.04
C ILE A 117 -39.87 -10.29 -2.82
N ALA A 118 -39.21 -9.83 -1.74
CA ALA A 118 -39.88 -9.37 -0.54
C ALA A 118 -40.85 -8.22 -0.83
N LEU A 119 -40.47 -7.25 -1.67
CA LEU A 119 -41.33 -6.15 -2.08
C LEU A 119 -42.54 -6.63 -2.89
N VAL A 120 -42.36 -7.57 -3.82
CA VAL A 120 -43.46 -8.16 -4.58
C VAL A 120 -44.46 -8.85 -3.64
N VAL A 121 -43.97 -9.65 -2.68
CA VAL A 121 -44.84 -10.31 -1.69
C VAL A 121 -45.57 -9.29 -0.82
N LEU A 122 -44.87 -8.26 -0.35
CA LEU A 122 -45.47 -7.21 0.47
C LEU A 122 -46.58 -6.47 -0.28
N ALA A 123 -46.37 -6.19 -1.57
CA ALA A 123 -47.36 -5.56 -2.43
C ALA A 123 -48.62 -6.42 -2.64
N GLN A 124 -48.52 -7.75 -2.56
CA GLN A 124 -49.69 -8.65 -2.63
C GLN A 124 -50.44 -8.77 -1.31
N ILE A 125 -49.74 -8.59 -0.18
CA ILE A 125 -50.32 -8.72 1.16
C ILE A 125 -50.92 -7.40 1.65
N LEU A 126 -50.37 -6.24 1.23
CA LEU A 126 -50.94 -4.95 1.59
C LEU A 126 -52.31 -4.78 0.90
N PRO A 127 -53.42 -4.72 1.65
CA PRO A 127 -54.74 -4.44 1.07
C PRO A 127 -54.74 -3.00 0.53
N ARG A 128 -55.47 -2.79 -0.58
CA ARG A 128 -55.64 -1.49 -1.23
C ARG A 128 -56.49 -0.53 -0.40
#